data_AF-A0A9E5B4X1-F1
#
_entry.id   AF-A0A9E5B4X1-F1
#
_cell.length_a   1.000
_cell.length_b   1.000
_cell.length_c   1.000
_cell.angle_alpha   90.00
_cell.angle_beta   90.00
_cell.angle_gamma   90.00
#
_symmetry.space_group_name_H-M   'P 1'
#
loop_
_entity.id
_entity.type
_entity.pdbx_description
1 polymer ?
#
loop_
_entity_poly.entity_id
_entity_poly.type
_entity_poly.pdbx_seq_one_letter_code
_entity_poly.pdbx_strand_id
1 'polypeptide(L)' 'MPLTRLPGSGEPVRRVITTPNLPLKHGDGALENQLQPANLAKHGFTRYEREGKGRYVKTDGDPAAPKVLTPQ' A
#
# COMPACT_ATOMS: atom_id res chain seq x y z
N MET A 1 -31.55 10.66 -2.42
CA MET A 1 -31.98 11.52 -1.29
C MET A 1 -31.04 11.26 -0.13
N PRO A 2 -30.47 12.28 0.51
CA PRO A 2 -29.61 12.09 1.68
C PRO A 2 -30.40 11.49 2.86
N LEU A 3 -29.77 10.62 3.65
CA LEU A 3 -30.39 9.99 4.82
C LEU A 3 -30.52 11.00 5.96
N THR A 4 -31.75 11.29 6.38
CA THR A 4 -32.03 12.21 7.50
C THR A 4 -31.94 11.50 8.86
N ARG A 5 -32.06 10.18 8.89
CA ARG A 5 -32.02 9.34 10.10
C ARG A 5 -31.12 8.12 9.91
N LEU A 6 -30.47 7.70 10.99
CA LEU A 6 -29.65 6.49 11.04
C LEU A 6 -30.54 5.25 10.91
N PRO A 7 -30.24 4.33 9.98
CA PRO A 7 -30.95 3.05 9.88
C PRO A 7 -30.55 2.18 11.07
N GLY A 8 -31.47 1.94 11.99
CA GLY A 8 -31.24 1.18 13.23
C GLY A 8 -31.68 1.97 14.46
N SER A 9 -30.98 3.05 14.80
CA SER A 9 -31.31 3.87 16.00
C SER A 9 -32.42 4.90 15.75
N GLY A 10 -32.66 5.30 14.50
CA GLY A 10 -33.62 6.36 14.17
C GLY A 10 -33.17 7.77 14.56
N GLU A 11 -31.96 7.93 15.11
CA GLU A 11 -31.41 9.23 15.47
C GLU A 11 -31.10 10.09 14.22
N PRO A 12 -31.15 11.43 14.34
CA PRO A 12 -30.85 12.32 13.23
C PRO A 12 -29.39 12.18 12.76
N VAL A 13 -29.19 12.10 11.45
CA VAL A 13 -27.84 12.11 10.86
C VAL A 13 -27.25 13.51 11.04
N ARG A 14 -26.12 13.60 11.75
CA ARG A 14 -25.38 14.85 11.97
C ARG A 14 -24.06 14.82 11.21
N ARG A 15 -23.71 15.92 10.56
CA ARG A 15 -22.38 16.10 9.94
C ARG A 15 -21.39 16.50 11.02
N VAL A 16 -20.41 15.64 11.29
CA VAL A 16 -19.29 15.96 12.18
C VAL A 16 -18.21 16.62 11.34
N ILE A 17 -17.87 17.88 11.63
CA ILE A 17 -16.74 18.55 11.02
C ILE A 17 -15.49 18.05 11.74
N THR A 18 -14.83 17.04 11.15
CA THR A 18 -13.55 16.54 11.64
C THR A 18 -12.41 17.32 11.00
N THR A 19 -11.23 17.29 11.64
CA THR A 19 -10.01 17.77 10.99
C THR A 19 -9.79 17.03 9.67
N PRO A 20 -9.31 17.73 8.62
CA PRO A 20 -8.99 17.07 7.36
C PRO A 20 -7.88 16.04 7.61
N ASN A 21 -8.01 14.87 7.00
CA ASN A 21 -6.92 13.89 7.02
C ASN A 21 -5.72 14.51 6.29
N LEU A 22 -4.60 14.69 7.00
CA LEU A 22 -3.41 15.31 6.43
C LEU A 22 -2.60 14.22 5.73
N PRO A 23 -2.44 14.25 4.39
CA PRO A 23 -1.60 13.28 3.69
C PRO A 23 -0.13 13.59 4.01
N LEU A 24 0.34 13.06 5.13
CA LEU A 24 1.73 13.15 5.57
C LEU A 24 2.59 12.18 4.78
N LYS A 25 3.89 12.52 4.65
CA LYS A 25 4.89 11.69 3.95
C LYS A 25 5.02 10.26 4.52
N HIS A 26 4.59 10.06 5.76
CA HIS A 26 4.67 8.78 6.48
C HIS A 26 3.28 8.25 6.88
N GLY A 27 2.20 8.75 6.28
CA GLY A 27 0.87 8.16 6.46
C GLY A 27 0.77 6.84 5.69
N ASP A 28 -0.13 5.95 6.12
CA ASP A 28 -0.29 4.61 5.54
C ASP A 28 -0.48 4.65 4.02
N GLY A 29 -1.38 5.50 3.52
CA GLY A 29 -1.59 5.65 2.07
C GLY A 29 -0.38 6.20 1.30
N ALA A 30 0.49 7.00 1.94
CA ALA A 30 1.73 7.47 1.32
C ALA A 30 2.78 6.36 1.25
N LEU A 31 2.90 5.56 2.32
CA LEU A 31 3.76 4.39 2.40
C LEU A 31 3.36 3.32 1.38
N GLU A 32 2.07 3.00 1.29
CA GLU A 32 1.56 2.05 0.29
C GLU A 32 1.93 2.49 -1.12
N ASN A 33 1.73 3.77 -1.46
CA ASN A 33 2.11 4.29 -2.76
C ASN A 33 3.62 4.19 -3.02
N GLN A 34 4.47 4.50 -2.02
CA GLN A 34 5.93 4.38 -2.18
C GLN A 34 6.39 2.93 -2.42
N LEU A 35 5.72 1.96 -1.80
CA LEU A 35 6.06 0.53 -1.90
C LEU A 35 5.42 -0.17 -3.11
N GLN A 36 4.67 0.55 -3.94
CA GLN A 36 4.10 -0.03 -5.16
C GLN A 36 5.20 -0.42 -6.17
N PRO A 37 5.02 -1.52 -6.92
CA PRO A 37 6.03 -2.06 -7.85
C PRO A 37 6.55 -1.02 -8.86
N ALA A 38 5.65 -0.19 -9.40
CA ALA A 38 6.01 0.84 -10.37
C ALA A 38 6.97 1.91 -9.79
N ASN A 39 6.78 2.29 -8.53
CA ASN A 39 7.66 3.24 -7.86
C ASN A 39 8.99 2.60 -7.46
N LEU A 40 8.95 1.36 -6.99
CA LEU A 40 10.16 0.59 -6.71
C LEU A 40 11.04 0.44 -7.97
N ALA A 41 10.45 0.07 -9.11
CA ALA A 41 11.17 -0.04 -10.38
C ALA A 41 11.71 1.32 -10.85
N LYS A 42 10.92 2.40 -10.75
CA LYS A 42 11.34 3.77 -11.08
C LYS A 42 12.55 4.23 -10.26
N HIS A 43 12.65 3.78 -9.02
CA HIS A 43 13.75 4.11 -8.11
C HIS A 43 14.91 3.10 -8.13
N GLY A 44 14.88 2.12 -9.05
CA GLY A 44 15.96 1.14 -9.22
C GLY A 44 15.94 0.00 -8.19
N PHE A 45 14.86 -0.14 -7.42
CA PHE A 45 14.71 -1.25 -6.48
C PHE A 45 14.21 -2.50 -7.20
N THR A 46 14.72 -3.65 -6.74
CA THR A 46 14.29 -4.97 -7.21
C THR A 46 13.55 -5.69 -6.10
N ARG A 47 12.34 -6.18 -6.39
CA ARG A 47 11.51 -6.92 -5.43
C ARG A 47 11.73 -8.42 -5.60
N TYR A 48 11.96 -9.08 -4.48
CA TYR A 48 12.09 -10.52 -4.40
C TYR A 48 11.01 -11.11 -3.47
N GLU A 49 10.31 -12.13 -3.92
CA GLU A 49 9.35 -12.88 -3.12
C GLU A 49 9.91 -14.24 -2.74
N ARG A 50 9.65 -14.65 -1.50
CA ARG A 50 10.16 -15.91 -0.95
C ARG A 50 9.38 -17.07 -1.56
N GLU A 51 10.06 -17.86 -2.38
CA GLU A 51 9.60 -19.16 -2.82
C GLU A 51 10.12 -20.20 -1.81
N GLY A 52 9.29 -21.18 -1.44
CA GLY A 52 9.64 -22.17 -0.40
C GLY A 52 11.04 -22.77 -0.61
N LYS A 53 11.70 -23.17 0.49
CA LYS A 53 13.10 -23.66 0.56
C LYS A 53 14.20 -22.58 0.52
N GLY A 54 13.90 -21.37 0.98
CA GLY A 54 14.92 -20.31 1.17
C GLY A 54 15.38 -19.66 -0.13
N ARG A 55 14.63 -19.84 -1.22
CA ARG A 55 14.90 -19.21 -2.50
C ARG A 55 14.02 -17.97 -2.62
N TYR A 56 14.57 -16.91 -3.19
CA TYR A 56 13.87 -15.66 -3.42
C TYR A 56 13.77 -15.44 -4.93
N VAL A 57 12.56 -15.41 -5.47
CA VAL A 57 12.32 -15.18 -6.90
C VAL A 57 12.10 -13.69 -7.13
N LYS A 58 12.77 -13.13 -8.14
CA LYS A 58 12.55 -11.74 -8.54
C LYS A 58 11.17 -11.60 -9.17
N THR A 59 10.31 -10.77 -8.59
CA THR A 59 8.95 -10.50 -9.10
C THR A 59 8.93 -9.27 -10.00
N ASP A 60 9.73 -8.23 -9.68
CA ASP A 60 9.75 -6.97 -10.44
C ASP A 60 11.07 -6.19 -10.23
N GLY A 61 11.50 -5.35 -11.17
CA GLY A 61 12.73 -4.52 -11.09
C GLY A 61 13.78 -4.74 -12.19
N ASP A 62 14.98 -4.19 -12.00
CA ASP A 62 16.05 -4.00 -13.01
C ASP A 62 16.43 -5.28 -13.79
N PRO A 63 16.37 -5.30 -15.15
CA PRO A 63 16.70 -6.49 -15.96
C PRO A 63 18.07 -7.11 -15.70
N ALA A 64 19.03 -6.38 -15.12
CA ALA A 64 20.37 -6.89 -14.78
C ALA A 64 20.42 -7.69 -13.45
N ALA A 65 19.38 -7.61 -12.62
CA ALA A 65 19.36 -8.28 -11.32
C ALA A 65 19.13 -9.81 -11.44
N PRO A 66 19.80 -10.64 -10.61
CA PRO A 66 19.67 -12.09 -10.67
C PRO A 66 18.25 -12.53 -10.36
N LYS A 67 17.74 -13.48 -11.15
CA LYS A 67 16.34 -13.95 -11.10
C LYS A 67 16.01 -14.77 -9.83
N VAL A 68 17.04 -15.32 -9.18
CA VAL A 68 16.93 -16.08 -7.93
C VAL A 68 18.03 -15.64 -6.97
N LEU A 69 17.64 -15.23 -5.76
CA LEU A 69 18.54 -14.98 -4.64
C LEU A 69 18.49 -16.16 -3.67
N THR A 70 19.65 -16.67 -3.28
CA THR A 70 19.79 -17.64 -2.18
C THR A 70 20.60 -16.94 -1.09
N PRO A 71 20.09 -16.78 0.14
CA PRO A 71 20.91 -16.30 1.24
C PRO A 71 22.04 -17.32 1.51
N GLN A 72 23.26 -16.81 1.66
CA GLN A 72 24.47 -17.58 2.02
C GLN A 72 24.41 -18.03 3.48
#